data_AF-A0AAE4MFW9-F1
#
_entry.id   AF-A0AAE4MFW9-F1
#
_cell.length_a   1.000
_cell.length_b   1.000
_cell.length_c   1.000
_cell.angle_alpha   90.00
_cell.angle_beta   90.00
_cell.angle_gamma   90.00
#
_symmetry.space_group_name_H-M   'P 1'
#
loop_
_entity.id
_entity.type
_entity.pdbx_description
1 polymer ?
#
loop_
_entity_poly.entity_id
_entity_poly.type
_entity_poly.pdbx_seq_one_letter_code
_entity_poly.pdbx_strand_id
1 'polypeptide(L)'
;MAKLHDPYQAPYQEIIAVASSDGKQIELIECFDCIGGGMWVAKHYAQSPLVNSVRKVGTTIRYHITPGSAELHLVGSKFPAGIAGAAVTDNEIAISYLGMGGGGVGASICRAGARGVLRAETTPCGGGKLAGSTLHLKRMERVIIGIDDTDTPEVGATWALTHNIAREVEDENSRYLSHTITQLFPVAQRTKNCVAVAIEFATTEPETLITNVQKLVEKYTLSDKTGMVVFRGFDPSPLEEYAWMVKRGEITLDQMEAIKKYIEIRIGGPGIIGAAAAIPLYTRFEEALLLCGHL
;
A
#
# COMPACT_ATOMS: atom_id res chain seq x y z
N MET A 1 14.00 34.73 18.14
CA MET A 1 12.75 34.46 17.38
C MET A 1 13.00 33.27 16.48
N ALA A 2 12.07 32.31 16.43
CA ALA A 2 12.18 31.19 15.51
C ALA A 2 12.00 31.68 14.07
N LYS A 3 12.81 31.17 13.14
CA LYS A 3 12.71 31.46 11.70
C LYS A 3 12.14 30.21 11.01
N LEU A 4 11.06 30.38 10.27
CA LEU A 4 10.49 29.34 9.42
C LEU A 4 11.08 29.49 8.02
N HIS A 5 11.57 28.39 7.45
CA HIS A 5 11.90 28.29 6.04
C HIS A 5 10.61 27.93 5.28
N ASP A 6 10.24 28.70 4.27
CA ASP A 6 9.01 28.51 3.46
C ASP A 6 7.72 28.24 4.27
N PRO A 7 7.25 29.20 5.07
CA PRO A 7 6.17 29.00 6.07
C PRO A 7 4.80 28.61 5.49
N TYR A 8 4.63 28.65 4.18
CA TYR A 8 3.38 28.32 3.48
C TYR A 8 3.46 27.01 2.69
N GLN A 9 4.55 26.25 2.84
CA GLN A 9 4.72 24.95 2.21
C GLN A 9 4.64 23.85 3.26
N ALA A 10 3.92 22.78 2.92
CA ALA A 10 3.84 21.55 3.70
C ALA A 10 4.26 20.39 2.79
N PRO A 11 5.56 20.10 2.67
CA PRO A 11 6.06 19.11 1.72
C PRO A 11 5.58 17.70 2.09
N TYR A 12 5.23 16.94 1.06
CA TYR A 12 4.99 15.50 1.20
C TYR A 12 6.31 14.78 1.41
N GLN A 13 6.30 13.76 2.26
CA GLN A 13 7.51 12.99 2.56
C GLN A 13 7.90 12.11 1.36
N GLU A 14 6.91 11.48 0.75
CA GLU A 14 7.09 10.54 -0.35
C GLU A 14 5.80 10.39 -1.14
N ILE A 15 5.93 10.17 -2.45
CA ILE A 15 4.83 9.84 -3.35
C ILE A 15 5.24 8.61 -4.17
N ILE A 16 4.40 7.59 -4.14
CA ILE A 16 4.63 6.30 -4.81
C ILE A 16 3.43 6.03 -5.72
N ALA A 17 3.67 5.46 -6.90
CA ALA A 17 2.61 5.04 -7.80
C ALA A 17 2.79 3.59 -8.24
N VAL A 18 1.76 2.79 -7.99
CA VAL A 18 1.64 1.41 -8.46
C VAL A 18 0.67 1.40 -9.63
N ALA A 19 0.97 0.67 -10.70
CA ALA A 19 0.01 0.43 -11.78
C ALA A 19 -0.31 -1.06 -11.95
N SER A 20 -1.51 -1.34 -12.47
CA SER A 20 -1.82 -2.67 -12.99
C SER A 20 -0.93 -3.02 -14.19
N SER A 21 -0.76 -4.31 -14.46
CA SER A 21 0.06 -4.80 -15.59
C SER A 21 -0.45 -4.29 -16.94
N ASP A 22 -1.78 -4.20 -17.11
CA ASP A 22 -2.44 -3.63 -18.28
C ASP A 22 -2.47 -2.10 -18.31
N GLY A 23 -1.96 -1.44 -17.27
CA GLY A 23 -1.87 0.01 -17.17
C GLY A 23 -3.20 0.73 -17.04
N LYS A 24 -4.31 0.03 -16.72
CA LYS A 24 -5.66 0.63 -16.60
C LYS A 24 -6.02 1.11 -15.20
N GLN A 25 -5.22 0.76 -14.20
CA GLN A 25 -5.46 1.13 -12.81
C GLN A 25 -4.17 1.66 -12.21
N ILE A 26 -4.26 2.74 -11.43
CA ILE A 26 -3.16 3.29 -10.64
C ILE A 26 -3.60 3.34 -9.18
N GLU A 27 -2.76 2.88 -8.25
CA GLU A 27 -2.83 3.32 -6.86
C GLU A 27 -1.73 4.35 -6.62
N LEU A 28 -2.13 5.59 -6.36
CA LEU A 28 -1.24 6.67 -5.95
C LEU A 28 -1.24 6.76 -4.43
N ILE A 29 -0.05 6.67 -3.83
CA ILE A 29 0.15 6.62 -2.39
C ILE A 29 0.94 7.86 -1.99
N GLU A 30 0.30 8.77 -1.27
CA GLU A 30 0.91 10.01 -0.81
C GLU A 30 1.18 9.96 0.70
N CYS A 31 2.45 10.03 1.10
CA CYS A 31 2.89 10.06 2.50
C CYS A 31 2.96 11.50 3.00
N PHE A 32 2.23 11.81 4.07
CA PHE A 32 2.14 13.17 4.63
C PHE A 32 2.54 13.20 6.11
N ASP A 33 3.03 14.37 6.54
CA ASP A 33 3.20 14.72 7.96
C ASP A 33 2.06 15.64 8.45
N CYS A 34 1.59 16.55 7.58
CA CYS A 34 0.46 17.41 7.87
C CYS A 34 -0.88 16.65 7.77
N ILE A 35 -1.32 16.05 8.89
CA ILE A 35 -2.58 15.29 8.97
C ILE A 35 -3.78 16.11 8.49
N GLY A 36 -3.90 17.38 8.93
CA GLY A 36 -5.00 18.25 8.51
C GLY A 36 -5.04 18.47 6.99
N GLY A 37 -3.87 18.67 6.37
CA GLY A 37 -3.73 18.76 4.92
C GLY A 37 -4.10 17.45 4.23
N GLY A 38 -3.61 16.31 4.74
CA GLY A 38 -3.95 14.97 4.27
C GLY A 38 -5.46 14.70 4.26
N MET A 39 -6.16 15.02 5.36
CA MET A 39 -7.61 14.81 5.46
C MET A 39 -8.38 15.74 4.51
N TRP A 40 -7.90 16.97 4.32
CA TRP A 40 -8.51 17.92 3.40
C TRP A 40 -8.37 17.46 1.95
N VAL A 41 -7.17 17.03 1.52
CA VAL A 41 -6.98 16.53 0.15
C VAL A 41 -7.74 15.23 -0.08
N ALA A 42 -7.83 14.34 0.91
CA ALA A 42 -8.60 13.10 0.80
C ALA A 42 -10.09 13.40 0.48
N LYS A 43 -10.68 14.39 1.16
CA LYS A 43 -12.07 14.81 0.92
C LYS A 43 -12.26 15.46 -0.45
N HIS A 44 -11.39 16.40 -0.82
CA HIS A 44 -11.61 17.18 -2.03
C HIS A 44 -11.18 16.45 -3.30
N TYR A 45 -10.06 15.74 -3.27
CA TYR A 45 -9.55 15.05 -4.46
C TYR A 45 -10.39 13.82 -4.81
N ALA A 46 -11.12 13.23 -3.85
CA ALA A 46 -12.12 12.19 -4.11
C ALA A 46 -13.23 12.62 -5.09
N GLN A 47 -13.42 13.93 -5.29
CA GLN A 47 -14.40 14.46 -6.25
C GLN A 47 -13.85 14.54 -7.68
N SER A 48 -12.57 14.23 -7.90
CA SER A 48 -11.96 14.27 -9.23
C SER A 48 -12.52 13.12 -10.09
N PRO A 49 -12.92 13.36 -11.36
CA PRO A 49 -13.56 12.32 -12.18
C PRO A 49 -12.72 11.05 -12.40
N LEU A 50 -11.40 11.17 -12.32
CA LEU A 50 -10.46 10.05 -12.49
C LEU A 50 -10.31 9.20 -11.21
N VAL A 51 -10.76 9.69 -10.06
CA VAL A 51 -10.55 9.03 -8.75
C VAL A 51 -11.73 8.12 -8.44
N ASN A 52 -11.49 6.82 -8.44
CA ASN A 52 -12.49 5.78 -8.16
C ASN A 52 -12.75 5.66 -6.65
N SER A 53 -11.71 5.76 -5.84
CA SER A 53 -11.81 5.69 -4.38
C SER A 53 -10.61 6.33 -3.68
N VAL A 54 -10.81 6.71 -2.41
CA VAL A 54 -9.76 7.26 -1.55
C VAL A 54 -9.76 6.51 -0.23
N ARG A 55 -8.60 5.97 0.15
CA ARG A 55 -8.39 5.27 1.42
C ARG A 55 -7.36 6.01 2.26
N LYS A 56 -7.60 6.03 3.57
CA LYS A 56 -6.66 6.54 4.57
C LYS A 56 -6.02 5.35 5.26
N VAL A 57 -4.71 5.22 5.13
CA VAL A 57 -3.97 4.07 5.67
C VAL A 57 -2.78 4.62 6.44
N GLY A 58 -2.90 4.70 7.77
CA GLY A 58 -1.89 5.34 8.63
C GLY A 58 -1.65 6.80 8.22
N THR A 59 -0.39 7.11 7.88
CA THR A 59 0.07 8.43 7.40
C THR A 59 0.03 8.57 5.87
N THR A 60 -0.73 7.72 5.19
CA THR A 60 -0.87 7.75 3.72
C THR A 60 -2.31 8.03 3.29
N ILE A 61 -2.45 8.81 2.22
CA ILE A 61 -3.67 8.83 1.41
C ILE A 61 -3.42 8.00 0.16
N ARG A 62 -4.30 7.05 -0.11
CA ARG A 62 -4.22 6.16 -1.26
C ARG A 62 -5.39 6.42 -2.19
N TYR A 63 -5.09 6.82 -3.43
CA TYR A 63 -6.07 7.10 -4.46
C TYR A 63 -6.07 5.94 -5.46
N HIS A 64 -7.22 5.33 -5.69
CA HIS A 64 -7.41 4.48 -6.85
C HIS A 64 -7.85 5.34 -8.03
N ILE A 65 -7.06 5.36 -9.10
CA ILE A 65 -7.22 6.27 -10.23
C ILE A 65 -7.33 5.48 -11.53
N THR A 66 -8.29 5.87 -12.36
CA THR A 66 -8.37 5.47 -13.77
C THR A 66 -7.53 6.44 -14.62
N PRO A 67 -6.54 5.96 -15.40
CA PRO A 67 -5.77 6.82 -16.30
C PRO A 67 -6.65 7.56 -17.29
N GLY A 68 -6.31 8.81 -17.56
CA GLY A 68 -7.06 9.71 -18.43
C GLY A 68 -6.76 11.17 -18.14
N SER A 69 -7.54 12.05 -18.77
CA SER A 69 -7.52 13.49 -18.52
C SER A 69 -8.95 13.96 -18.25
N ALA A 70 -9.12 14.86 -17.30
CA ALA A 70 -10.41 15.43 -16.93
C ALA A 70 -10.29 16.94 -16.72
N GLU A 71 -11.26 17.68 -17.23
CA GLU A 71 -11.42 19.09 -16.88
C GLU A 71 -11.95 19.20 -15.45
N LEU A 72 -11.27 19.97 -14.59
CA LEU A 72 -11.72 20.21 -13.23
C LEU A 72 -12.44 21.56 -13.15
N HIS A 73 -13.76 21.52 -13.02
CA HIS A 73 -14.57 22.72 -12.74
C HIS A 73 -14.43 23.11 -11.27
N LEU A 74 -13.30 23.71 -10.91
CA LEU A 74 -12.98 24.05 -9.52
C LEU A 74 -13.93 25.10 -8.95
N VAL A 75 -14.38 24.87 -7.72
CA VAL A 75 -15.25 25.77 -6.98
C VAL A 75 -14.69 25.97 -5.58
N GLY A 76 -14.42 27.23 -5.22
CA GLY A 76 -13.93 27.60 -3.89
C GLY A 76 -14.74 26.93 -2.77
N SER A 77 -14.04 26.40 -1.77
CA SER A 77 -14.59 25.69 -0.60
C SER A 77 -15.35 24.37 -0.87
N LYS A 78 -15.80 24.09 -2.10
CA LYS A 78 -16.52 22.86 -2.46
C LYS A 78 -15.61 21.84 -3.13
N PHE A 79 -14.99 22.24 -4.23
CA PHE A 79 -14.02 21.45 -4.99
C PHE A 79 -12.86 22.35 -5.44
N PRO A 80 -12.00 22.78 -4.49
CA PRO A 80 -10.95 23.76 -4.75
C PRO A 80 -9.67 23.17 -5.35
N ALA A 81 -9.51 21.85 -5.36
CA ALA A 81 -8.36 21.16 -5.97
C ALA A 81 -8.66 19.67 -6.19
N GLY A 82 -7.96 19.05 -7.15
CA GLY A 82 -8.11 17.65 -7.51
C GLY A 82 -7.03 17.13 -8.46
N ILE A 83 -7.23 15.90 -8.93
CA ILE A 83 -6.39 15.21 -9.92
C ILE A 83 -7.02 15.39 -11.30
N ALA A 84 -6.34 16.12 -12.18
CA ALA A 84 -6.80 16.48 -13.51
C ALA A 84 -6.32 15.51 -14.59
N GLY A 85 -5.26 14.74 -14.32
CA GLY A 85 -4.71 13.81 -15.30
C GLY A 85 -3.93 12.69 -14.64
N ALA A 86 -3.93 11.52 -15.28
CA ALA A 86 -3.10 10.39 -14.94
C ALA A 86 -2.72 9.64 -16.22
N ALA A 87 -1.44 9.36 -16.44
CA ALA A 87 -0.97 8.61 -17.60
C ALA A 87 0.03 7.53 -17.19
N VAL A 88 -0.04 6.37 -17.83
CA VAL A 88 0.87 5.24 -17.60
C VAL A 88 1.68 5.00 -18.87
N THR A 89 2.98 4.88 -18.71
CA THR A 89 3.91 4.42 -19.75
C THR A 89 4.56 3.11 -19.30
N ASP A 90 5.53 2.58 -20.04
CA ASP A 90 6.22 1.35 -19.64
C ASP A 90 6.97 1.50 -18.32
N ASN A 91 7.58 2.66 -18.05
CA ASN A 91 8.47 2.86 -16.91
C ASN A 91 8.02 3.96 -15.94
N GLU A 92 7.10 4.82 -16.35
CA GLU A 92 6.68 5.99 -15.57
C GLU A 92 5.16 6.12 -15.48
N ILE A 93 4.72 6.73 -14.38
CA ILE A 93 3.35 7.20 -14.17
C ILE A 93 3.41 8.72 -14.01
N ALA A 94 2.62 9.43 -14.81
CA ALA A 94 2.44 10.87 -14.67
C ALA A 94 1.13 11.18 -13.95
N ILE A 95 1.15 12.06 -12.94
CA ILE A 95 -0.04 12.53 -12.22
C ILE A 95 -0.10 14.05 -12.29
N SER A 96 -1.18 14.57 -12.85
CA SER A 96 -1.44 16.01 -12.97
C SER A 96 -2.46 16.46 -11.94
N TYR A 97 -2.10 17.49 -11.18
CA TYR A 97 -2.92 18.13 -10.16
C TYR A 97 -3.30 19.53 -10.59
N LEU A 98 -4.48 19.98 -10.16
CA LEU A 98 -4.93 21.35 -10.38
C LEU A 98 -5.68 21.84 -9.14
N GLY A 99 -5.43 23.09 -8.75
CA GLY A 99 -6.06 23.71 -7.59
C GLY A 99 -6.12 25.23 -7.69
N MET A 100 -7.01 25.83 -6.91
CA MET A 100 -7.17 27.28 -6.82
C MET A 100 -6.86 27.79 -5.40
N GLY A 101 -6.30 28.99 -5.31
CA GLY A 101 -5.98 29.62 -4.03
C GLY A 101 -5.06 28.75 -3.17
N GLY A 102 -5.42 28.50 -1.91
CA GLY A 102 -4.66 27.61 -1.02
C GLY A 102 -4.56 26.17 -1.52
N GLY A 103 -5.59 25.67 -2.20
CA GLY A 103 -5.56 24.33 -2.82
C GLY A 103 -4.53 24.23 -3.94
N GLY A 104 -4.27 25.34 -4.64
CA GLY A 104 -3.23 25.47 -5.67
C GLY A 104 -1.81 25.33 -5.11
N VAL A 105 -1.56 25.74 -3.86
CA VAL A 105 -0.25 25.56 -3.20
C VAL A 105 0.04 24.07 -3.00
N GLY A 106 -0.94 23.33 -2.48
CA GLY A 106 -0.85 21.87 -2.35
C GLY A 106 -0.72 21.15 -3.71
N ALA A 107 -1.49 21.59 -4.72
CA ALA A 107 -1.49 21.01 -6.05
C ALA A 107 -0.23 21.32 -6.88
N SER A 108 0.61 22.26 -6.46
CA SER A 108 1.84 22.65 -7.17
C SER A 108 3.09 22.26 -6.39
N ILE A 109 3.48 23.09 -5.42
CA ILE A 109 4.84 23.05 -4.84
C ILE A 109 4.99 22.03 -3.71
N CYS A 110 3.92 21.72 -2.96
CA CYS A 110 4.02 20.80 -1.81
C CYS A 110 4.37 19.35 -2.21
N ARG A 111 4.07 18.94 -3.45
CA ARG A 111 4.34 17.59 -3.94
C ARG A 111 5.61 17.47 -4.78
N ALA A 112 6.03 18.56 -5.41
CA ALA A 112 7.11 18.56 -6.40
C ALA A 112 8.45 18.04 -5.87
N GLY A 113 8.73 18.27 -4.58
CA GLY A 113 9.97 17.83 -3.92
C GLY A 113 9.87 16.53 -3.12
N ALA A 114 8.76 15.80 -3.20
CA ALA A 114 8.59 14.57 -2.42
C ALA A 114 9.53 13.46 -2.91
N ARG A 115 10.01 12.60 -2.02
CA ARG A 115 10.75 11.39 -2.42
C ARG A 115 9.89 10.56 -3.38
N GLY A 116 10.51 9.96 -4.39
CA GLY A 116 9.83 9.18 -5.43
C GLY A 116 9.43 9.99 -6.67
N VAL A 117 9.38 11.33 -6.58
CA VAL A 117 9.20 12.21 -7.75
C VAL A 117 10.50 12.28 -8.54
N LEU A 118 10.46 11.80 -9.78
CA LEU A 118 11.59 11.83 -10.72
C LEU A 118 11.79 13.23 -11.30
N ARG A 119 10.67 13.88 -11.66
CA ARG A 119 10.60 15.26 -12.14
C ARG A 119 9.20 15.81 -11.93
N ALA A 120 9.11 17.14 -11.81
CA ALA A 120 7.85 17.85 -11.67
C ALA A 120 7.82 19.08 -12.58
N GLU A 121 6.71 19.28 -13.25
CA GLU A 121 6.40 20.52 -13.98
C GLU A 121 5.37 21.29 -13.16
N THR A 122 5.72 22.47 -12.64
CA THR A 122 4.86 23.23 -11.71
C THR A 122 4.52 24.61 -12.25
N THR A 123 3.29 25.07 -12.03
CA THR A 123 2.91 26.47 -12.30
C THR A 123 2.99 27.33 -11.03
N PRO A 124 3.23 28.66 -11.14
CA PRO A 124 3.30 29.54 -9.97
C PRO A 124 1.98 29.57 -9.17
N CYS A 125 2.05 29.46 -7.83
CA CYS A 125 0.88 29.39 -6.95
C CYS A 125 0.71 30.62 -6.02
N GLY A 126 -0.43 30.67 -5.31
CA GLY A 126 -0.75 31.67 -4.28
C GLY A 126 -1.75 32.75 -4.71
N GLY A 127 -2.31 33.49 -3.76
CA GLY A 127 -3.13 34.69 -4.01
C GLY A 127 -4.39 34.48 -4.85
N GLY A 128 -5.06 33.33 -4.73
CA GLY A 128 -6.30 33.02 -5.47
C GLY A 128 -6.10 32.47 -6.89
N LYS A 129 -4.85 32.33 -7.36
CA LYS A 129 -4.53 31.82 -8.69
C LYS A 129 -4.89 30.34 -8.86
N LEU A 130 -5.14 29.95 -10.10
CA LEU A 130 -5.12 28.56 -10.54
C LEU A 130 -3.66 28.11 -10.63
N ALA A 131 -3.33 27.00 -9.99
CA ALA A 131 -1.99 26.43 -9.99
C ALA A 131 -2.06 24.90 -9.94
N GLY A 132 -1.03 24.26 -10.47
CA GLY A 132 -1.00 22.82 -10.61
C GLY A 132 0.42 22.31 -10.82
N SER A 133 0.52 21.00 -10.90
CA SER A 133 1.76 20.32 -11.24
C SER A 133 1.49 19.04 -12.00
N THR A 134 2.44 18.61 -12.80
CA THR A 134 2.52 17.23 -13.29
C THR A 134 3.75 16.58 -12.70
N LEU A 135 3.55 15.52 -11.92
CA LEU A 135 4.61 14.73 -11.33
C LEU A 135 4.85 13.50 -12.18
N HIS A 136 6.11 13.13 -12.37
CA HIS A 136 6.50 11.88 -12.99
C HIS A 136 7.13 10.97 -11.94
N LEU A 137 6.60 9.76 -11.82
CA LEU A 137 6.92 8.76 -10.80
C LEU A 137 7.39 7.48 -11.51
N LYS A 138 8.22 6.66 -10.84
CA LYS A 138 8.49 5.29 -11.31
C LYS A 138 7.17 4.51 -11.39
N ARG A 139 6.96 3.74 -12.46
CA ARG A 139 5.89 2.74 -12.52
C ARG A 139 6.30 1.53 -11.68
N MET A 140 5.68 1.35 -10.52
CA MET A 140 5.95 0.22 -9.63
C MET A 140 4.90 -0.90 -9.76
N GLU A 141 5.32 -2.14 -9.53
CA GLU A 141 4.47 -3.30 -9.33
C GLU A 141 4.15 -3.47 -7.84
N ARG A 142 2.93 -3.91 -7.50
CA ARG A 142 2.60 -4.30 -6.13
C ARG A 142 2.98 -5.75 -5.88
N VAL A 143 3.68 -5.96 -4.77
CA VAL A 143 4.01 -7.28 -4.23
C VAL A 143 3.49 -7.33 -2.80
N ILE A 144 2.67 -8.33 -2.49
CA ILE A 144 2.20 -8.61 -1.12
C ILE A 144 2.78 -9.96 -0.70
N ILE A 145 3.48 -10.00 0.42
CA ILE A 145 4.11 -11.20 0.95
C ILE A 145 3.40 -11.59 2.25
N GLY A 146 2.78 -12.77 2.24
CA GLY A 146 2.20 -13.40 3.42
C GLY A 146 3.23 -14.28 4.13
N ILE A 147 3.32 -14.19 5.45
CA ILE A 147 4.23 -14.98 6.29
C ILE A 147 3.48 -15.44 7.56
N ASP A 148 3.64 -16.71 7.92
CA ASP A 148 3.05 -17.32 9.13
C ASP A 148 3.97 -18.40 9.73
N ASP A 149 3.73 -18.76 10.99
CA ASP A 149 4.41 -19.82 11.74
C ASP A 149 5.94 -19.69 11.75
N THR A 150 6.48 -18.52 12.10
CA THR A 150 7.95 -18.29 12.20
C THR A 150 8.51 -18.40 13.62
N ASP A 151 7.65 -18.31 14.63
CA ASP A 151 8.00 -18.32 16.05
C ASP A 151 7.69 -19.66 16.73
N THR A 152 8.24 -19.85 17.94
CA THR A 152 7.94 -21.00 18.80
C THR A 152 7.10 -20.55 20.00
N PRO A 153 6.54 -21.47 20.81
CA PRO A 153 5.84 -21.10 22.04
C PRO A 153 6.71 -20.35 23.06
N GLU A 154 8.04 -20.48 22.99
CA GLU A 154 9.00 -19.92 23.95
C GLU A 154 9.63 -18.60 23.48
N VAL A 155 9.89 -18.45 22.18
CA VAL A 155 10.66 -17.31 21.63
C VAL A 155 10.14 -16.90 20.27
N GLY A 156 10.20 -15.59 20.01
CA GLY A 156 9.90 -14.99 18.71
C GLY A 156 8.50 -14.38 18.63
N ALA A 157 8.27 -13.67 17.52
CA ALA A 157 6.96 -13.16 17.16
C ALA A 157 6.95 -12.92 15.64
N THR A 158 6.06 -13.60 14.91
CA THR A 158 6.01 -13.53 13.45
C THR A 158 5.86 -12.10 12.93
N TRP A 159 5.06 -11.27 13.61
CA TRP A 159 4.88 -9.86 13.22
C TRP A 159 6.15 -9.02 13.36
N ALA A 160 6.91 -9.21 14.44
CA ALA A 160 8.10 -8.42 14.70
C ALA A 160 9.22 -8.80 13.73
N LEU A 161 9.41 -10.10 13.50
CA LEU A 161 10.37 -10.60 12.51
C LEU A 161 10.04 -10.03 11.13
N THR A 162 8.79 -10.17 10.70
CA THR A 162 8.35 -9.76 9.37
C THR A 162 8.49 -8.25 9.14
N HIS A 163 8.12 -7.43 10.13
CA HIS A 163 8.31 -5.98 10.07
C HIS A 163 9.80 -5.59 9.93
N ASN A 164 10.68 -6.20 10.73
CA ASN A 164 12.10 -5.88 10.72
C ASN A 164 12.76 -6.30 9.39
N ILE A 165 12.38 -7.46 8.84
CA ILE A 165 12.82 -7.90 7.51
C ILE A 165 12.35 -6.89 6.45
N ALA A 166 11.09 -6.48 6.49
CA ALA A 166 10.54 -5.55 5.52
C ALA A 166 11.26 -4.20 5.52
N ARG A 167 11.65 -3.71 6.71
CA ARG A 167 12.44 -2.50 6.89
C ARG A 167 13.88 -2.63 6.39
N GLU A 168 14.48 -3.81 6.54
CA GLU A 168 15.86 -4.08 6.09
C GLU A 168 15.97 -4.15 4.57
N VAL A 169 14.97 -4.72 3.88
CA VAL A 169 14.98 -4.88 2.42
C VAL A 169 14.45 -3.66 1.66
N GLU A 170 13.92 -2.66 2.36
CA GLU A 170 13.39 -1.45 1.75
C GLU A 170 14.50 -0.57 1.17
N ASP A 171 14.35 -0.16 -0.09
CA ASP A 171 15.29 0.71 -0.81
C ASP A 171 14.56 1.65 -1.80
N GLU A 172 15.26 2.33 -2.71
CA GLU A 172 14.62 3.24 -3.69
C GLU A 172 13.85 2.53 -4.81
N ASN A 173 14.07 1.24 -5.01
CA ASN A 173 13.43 0.41 -6.02
C ASN A 173 12.33 -0.46 -5.42
N SER A 174 12.31 -0.65 -4.09
CA SER A 174 11.34 -1.45 -3.34
C SER A 174 10.91 -0.72 -2.07
N ARG A 175 9.73 -0.08 -2.12
CA ARG A 175 9.19 0.72 -1.03
C ARG A 175 8.24 -0.12 -0.18
N TYR A 176 8.51 -0.20 1.13
CA TYR A 176 7.64 -0.86 2.10
C TYR A 176 6.43 0.03 2.42
N LEU A 177 5.22 -0.47 2.16
CA LEU A 177 3.99 0.34 2.19
C LEU A 177 3.10 0.07 3.40
N SER A 178 2.97 -1.20 3.80
CA SER A 178 2.08 -1.57 4.90
C SER A 178 2.43 -2.91 5.52
N HIS A 179 1.98 -3.08 6.76
CA HIS A 179 2.12 -4.28 7.57
C HIS A 179 0.77 -4.59 8.21
N THR A 180 0.20 -5.73 7.92
CA THR A 180 -1.09 -6.13 8.47
C THR A 180 -0.95 -7.45 9.22
N ILE A 181 -1.38 -7.44 10.49
CA ILE A 181 -1.51 -8.63 11.32
C ILE A 181 -2.93 -9.15 11.16
N THR A 182 -3.07 -10.41 10.80
CA THR A 182 -4.35 -11.08 10.56
C THR A 182 -4.59 -12.11 11.64
N GLN A 183 -5.65 -11.89 12.43
CA GLN A 183 -6.15 -12.84 13.41
C GLN A 183 -6.79 -14.03 12.70
N LEU A 184 -6.30 -15.24 12.94
CA LEU A 184 -6.84 -16.46 12.34
C LEU A 184 -7.76 -17.21 13.33
N PHE A 185 -8.45 -18.24 12.83
CA PHE A 185 -9.26 -19.12 13.65
C PHE A 185 -8.38 -19.80 14.74
N PRO A 186 -8.77 -19.75 16.02
CA PRO A 186 -7.97 -20.31 17.10
C PRO A 186 -8.06 -21.84 17.10
N VAL A 187 -6.99 -22.51 16.70
CA VAL A 187 -6.88 -23.97 16.81
C VAL A 187 -6.03 -24.35 18.02
N ALA A 188 -6.39 -25.45 18.69
CA ALA A 188 -5.73 -25.91 19.93
C ALA A 188 -4.22 -26.17 19.78
N GLN A 189 -3.72 -26.31 18.55
CA GLN A 189 -2.35 -26.69 18.21
C GLN A 189 -1.40 -25.49 17.93
N ARG A 190 -1.89 -24.24 18.01
CA ARG A 190 -1.12 -23.03 17.65
C ARG A 190 -0.67 -22.20 18.85
N THR A 191 0.25 -21.27 18.61
CA THR A 191 0.71 -20.27 19.59
C THR A 191 -0.46 -19.44 20.12
N LYS A 192 -0.26 -18.77 21.27
CA LYS A 192 -1.33 -18.12 22.04
C LYS A 192 -2.20 -17.12 21.25
N ASN A 193 -1.67 -16.52 20.18
CA ASN A 193 -2.36 -15.47 19.43
C ASN A 193 -2.80 -15.87 18.01
N CYS A 194 -2.32 -16.99 17.43
CA CYS A 194 -2.73 -17.48 16.11
C CYS A 194 -2.87 -16.38 15.03
N VAL A 195 -1.76 -15.71 14.69
CA VAL A 195 -1.75 -14.62 13.71
C VAL A 195 -0.79 -14.86 12.55
N ALA A 196 -1.23 -14.54 11.34
CA ALA A 196 -0.38 -14.42 10.16
C ALA A 196 -0.15 -12.95 9.80
N VAL A 197 0.85 -12.67 8.97
CA VAL A 197 1.20 -11.29 8.56
C VAL A 197 1.23 -11.15 7.06
N ALA A 198 0.75 -10.02 6.56
CA ALA A 198 0.99 -9.55 5.20
C ALA A 198 1.85 -8.26 5.22
N ILE A 199 2.91 -8.23 4.43
CA ILE A 199 3.69 -7.02 4.13
C ILE A 199 3.53 -6.65 2.66
N GLU A 200 3.26 -5.37 2.42
CA GLU A 200 3.02 -4.83 1.09
C GLU A 200 4.21 -3.97 0.64
N PHE A 201 4.60 -4.14 -0.62
CA PHE A 201 5.60 -3.33 -1.29
C PHE A 201 5.10 -2.78 -2.62
N ALA A 202 5.64 -1.63 -3.00
CA ALA A 202 5.70 -1.18 -4.38
C ALA A 202 7.15 -1.32 -4.87
N THR A 203 7.38 -2.04 -5.96
CA THR A 203 8.74 -2.33 -6.44
C THR A 203 8.89 -2.32 -7.95
N THR A 204 10.07 -1.96 -8.43
CA THR A 204 10.51 -2.17 -9.82
C THR A 204 11.35 -3.44 -9.99
N GLU A 205 11.69 -4.12 -8.90
CA GLU A 205 12.55 -5.31 -8.86
C GLU A 205 11.91 -6.44 -8.03
N PRO A 206 10.74 -6.97 -8.44
CA PRO A 206 9.95 -7.90 -7.64
C PRO A 206 10.72 -9.15 -7.21
N GLU A 207 11.43 -9.83 -8.12
CA GLU A 207 12.16 -11.05 -7.77
C GLU A 207 13.33 -10.79 -6.82
N THR A 208 14.07 -9.70 -7.00
CA THR A 208 15.16 -9.31 -6.08
C THR A 208 14.61 -9.11 -4.67
N LEU A 209 13.51 -8.35 -4.54
CA LEU A 209 12.82 -8.13 -3.27
C LEU A 209 12.37 -9.45 -2.65
N ILE A 210 11.64 -10.29 -3.40
CA ILE A 210 11.09 -11.55 -2.91
C ILE A 210 12.21 -12.48 -2.43
N THR A 211 13.28 -12.62 -3.21
CA THR A 211 14.45 -13.44 -2.85
C THR A 211 15.15 -12.91 -1.59
N ASN A 212 15.28 -11.61 -1.42
CA ASN A 212 15.90 -11.03 -0.23
C ASN A 212 15.05 -11.25 1.03
N VAL A 213 13.72 -11.07 0.92
CA VAL A 213 12.78 -11.40 2.00
C VAL A 213 12.88 -12.87 2.36
N GLN A 214 12.81 -13.77 1.37
CA GLN A 214 12.91 -15.21 1.59
C GLN A 214 14.19 -15.60 2.35
N LYS A 215 15.35 -15.12 1.90
CA LYS A 215 16.64 -15.41 2.55
C LYS A 215 16.65 -14.98 4.02
N LEU A 216 16.07 -13.83 4.34
CA LEU A 216 16.02 -13.33 5.71
C LEU A 216 15.01 -14.11 6.57
N VAL A 217 13.87 -14.51 6.00
CA VAL A 217 12.90 -15.38 6.69
C VAL A 217 13.54 -16.73 7.00
N GLU A 218 14.16 -17.39 6.02
CA GLU A 218 14.85 -18.67 6.20
C GLU A 218 15.99 -18.58 7.24
N LYS A 219 16.71 -17.45 7.26
CA LYS A 219 17.82 -17.23 8.20
C LYS A 219 17.35 -17.08 9.66
N TYR A 220 16.21 -16.43 9.88
CA TYR A 220 15.80 -15.98 11.22
C TYR A 220 14.53 -16.66 11.74
N THR A 221 13.82 -17.43 10.93
CA THR A 221 12.72 -18.24 11.42
C THR A 221 13.19 -19.26 12.46
N LEU A 222 12.37 -19.46 13.49
CA LEU A 222 12.61 -20.41 14.58
C LEU A 222 11.76 -21.69 14.41
N SER A 223 11.02 -21.81 13.31
CA SER A 223 10.00 -22.83 13.09
C SER A 223 10.21 -23.55 11.77
N ASP A 224 10.10 -24.87 11.78
CA ASP A 224 10.07 -25.73 10.59
C ASP A 224 8.71 -25.67 9.87
N LYS A 225 7.72 -25.02 10.49
CA LYS A 225 6.36 -24.87 9.95
C LYS A 225 6.16 -23.61 9.12
N THR A 226 7.18 -22.77 9.00
CA THR A 226 7.09 -21.48 8.33
C THR A 226 6.52 -21.58 6.94
N GLY A 227 5.52 -20.75 6.67
CA GLY A 227 5.00 -20.52 5.34
C GLY A 227 5.32 -19.13 4.86
N MET A 228 5.75 -19.01 3.61
CA MET A 228 5.88 -17.73 2.92
C MET A 228 5.26 -17.86 1.53
N VAL A 229 4.27 -17.01 1.26
CA VAL A 229 3.60 -16.92 -0.04
C VAL A 229 3.62 -15.49 -0.56
N VAL A 230 3.58 -15.36 -1.88
CA VAL A 230 3.65 -14.06 -2.55
C VAL A 230 2.46 -13.91 -3.49
N PHE A 231 1.84 -12.74 -3.46
CA PHE A 231 0.92 -12.28 -4.49
C PHE A 231 1.57 -11.14 -5.27
N ARG A 232 1.58 -11.29 -6.59
CA ARG A 232 2.08 -10.30 -7.55
C ARG A 232 0.90 -9.80 -8.37
N GLY A 233 0.59 -8.51 -8.28
CA GLY A 233 -0.53 -7.94 -9.01
C GLY A 233 -1.20 -6.79 -8.28
N PHE A 234 -2.25 -6.25 -8.92
CA PHE A 234 -2.93 -5.06 -8.41
C PHE A 234 -3.99 -5.40 -7.37
N ASP A 235 -4.87 -6.38 -7.63
CA ASP A 235 -6.00 -6.67 -6.76
C ASP A 235 -5.98 -8.14 -6.27
N PRO A 236 -5.73 -8.40 -4.98
CA PRO A 236 -5.76 -9.75 -4.42
C PRO A 236 -7.18 -10.24 -4.08
N SER A 237 -8.23 -9.56 -4.53
CA SER A 237 -9.63 -9.97 -4.29
C SER A 237 -9.95 -11.44 -4.60
N PRO A 238 -9.31 -12.13 -5.57
CA PRO A 238 -9.54 -13.56 -5.78
C PRO A 238 -9.17 -14.46 -4.58
N LEU A 239 -8.43 -13.95 -3.59
CA LEU A 239 -8.07 -14.65 -2.36
C LEU A 239 -9.03 -14.38 -1.18
N GLU A 240 -9.99 -13.46 -1.32
CA GLU A 240 -10.83 -13.01 -0.19
C GLU A 240 -11.67 -14.13 0.41
N GLU A 241 -12.32 -14.95 -0.43
CA GLU A 241 -13.14 -16.06 0.04
C GLU A 241 -12.32 -17.03 0.89
N TYR A 242 -11.12 -17.38 0.40
CA TYR A 242 -10.17 -18.23 1.11
C TYR A 242 -9.76 -17.64 2.46
N ALA A 243 -9.43 -16.34 2.51
CA ALA A 243 -9.09 -15.68 3.76
C ALA A 243 -10.19 -15.76 4.81
N TRP A 244 -11.46 -15.55 4.40
CA TRP A 244 -12.60 -15.68 5.30
C TRP A 244 -12.86 -17.11 5.75
N MET A 245 -12.58 -18.11 4.91
CA MET A 245 -12.68 -19.51 5.30
C MET A 245 -11.67 -19.84 6.40
N VAL A 246 -10.40 -19.47 6.22
CA VAL A 246 -9.33 -19.68 7.23
C VAL A 246 -9.62 -18.92 8.53
N LYS A 247 -10.22 -17.72 8.44
CA LYS A 247 -10.62 -16.97 9.65
C LYS A 247 -11.80 -17.60 10.40
N ARG A 248 -12.67 -18.36 9.72
CA ARG A 248 -13.89 -18.96 10.30
C ARG A 248 -13.72 -20.40 10.76
N GLY A 249 -12.69 -21.11 10.32
CA GLY A 249 -12.47 -22.50 10.68
C GLY A 249 -11.25 -23.12 10.00
N GLU A 250 -11.10 -24.41 10.21
CA GLU A 250 -10.10 -25.22 9.52
C GLU A 250 -10.46 -25.38 8.04
N ILE A 251 -9.43 -25.48 7.19
CA ILE A 251 -9.59 -25.63 5.74
C ILE A 251 -9.09 -26.99 5.25
N THR A 252 -9.59 -27.44 4.10
CA THR A 252 -9.16 -28.65 3.42
C THR A 252 -8.02 -28.36 2.42
N LEU A 253 -7.33 -29.42 1.98
CA LEU A 253 -6.31 -29.31 0.94
C LEU A 253 -6.86 -28.79 -0.39
N ASP A 254 -8.08 -29.19 -0.76
CA ASP A 254 -8.74 -28.75 -2.00
C ASP A 254 -8.97 -27.24 -2.00
N GLN A 255 -9.29 -26.66 -0.84
CA GLN A 255 -9.49 -25.22 -0.68
C GLN A 255 -8.17 -24.44 -0.87
N MET A 256 -7.04 -25.01 -0.45
CA MET A 256 -5.71 -24.46 -0.73
C MET A 256 -5.35 -24.60 -2.22
N GLU A 257 -5.68 -25.72 -2.85
CA GLU A 257 -5.37 -25.95 -4.27
C GLU A 257 -6.07 -24.91 -5.18
N ALA A 258 -7.30 -24.53 -4.85
CA ALA A 258 -8.10 -23.57 -5.62
C ALA A 258 -7.43 -22.19 -5.77
N ILE A 259 -6.61 -21.78 -4.80
CA ILE A 259 -5.94 -20.47 -4.81
C ILE A 259 -4.51 -20.47 -5.36
N LYS A 260 -3.89 -21.65 -5.56
CA LYS A 260 -2.46 -21.74 -5.95
C LYS A 260 -2.12 -20.98 -7.23
N LYS A 261 -3.06 -20.83 -8.16
CA LYS A 261 -2.86 -20.06 -9.39
C LYS A 261 -2.69 -18.55 -9.18
N TYR A 262 -3.03 -18.03 -8.00
CA TYR A 262 -2.93 -16.61 -7.66
C TYR A 262 -1.72 -16.28 -6.79
N ILE A 263 -1.03 -17.29 -6.25
CA ILE A 263 0.08 -17.10 -5.31
C ILE A 263 1.31 -17.89 -5.73
N GLU A 264 2.47 -17.41 -5.33
CA GLU A 264 3.72 -18.13 -5.42
C GLU A 264 4.16 -18.58 -4.02
N ILE A 265 4.38 -19.88 -3.83
CA ILE A 265 4.88 -20.43 -2.57
C ILE A 265 6.40 -20.37 -2.58
N ARG A 266 7.00 -19.59 -1.68
CA ARG A 266 8.46 -19.46 -1.53
C ARG A 266 9.03 -20.31 -0.40
N ILE A 267 8.25 -20.52 0.67
CA ILE A 267 8.58 -21.44 1.76
C ILE A 267 7.33 -22.28 2.07
N GLY A 268 7.46 -23.61 1.99
CA GLY A 268 6.33 -24.55 1.87
C GLY A 268 5.86 -25.24 3.16
N GLY A 269 6.06 -24.66 4.35
CA GLY A 269 5.55 -25.22 5.60
C GLY A 269 4.03 -25.04 5.79
N PRO A 270 3.40 -25.67 6.80
CA PRO A 270 1.97 -25.51 7.10
C PRO A 270 1.48 -24.06 7.27
N GLY A 271 2.37 -23.13 7.62
CA GLY A 271 2.07 -21.70 7.70
C GLY A 271 1.57 -21.09 6.38
N ILE A 272 1.73 -21.76 5.23
CA ILE A 272 1.21 -21.24 3.93
C ILE A 272 -0.29 -20.93 3.99
N ILE A 273 -1.04 -21.61 4.85
CA ILE A 273 -2.48 -21.40 5.04
C ILE A 273 -2.76 -19.99 5.58
N GLY A 274 -2.14 -19.64 6.70
CA GLY A 274 -2.33 -18.32 7.31
C GLY A 274 -1.68 -17.23 6.49
N ALA A 275 -0.50 -17.50 5.93
CA ALA A 275 0.22 -16.59 5.05
C ALA A 275 -0.65 -16.19 3.84
N ALA A 276 -1.28 -17.14 3.15
CA ALA A 276 -2.17 -16.86 2.02
C ALA A 276 -3.45 -16.13 2.45
N ALA A 277 -4.02 -16.48 3.60
CA ALA A 277 -5.19 -15.81 4.15
C ALA A 277 -4.94 -14.34 4.53
N ALA A 278 -3.70 -13.98 4.88
CA ALA A 278 -3.36 -12.61 5.25
C ALA A 278 -3.29 -11.66 4.04
N ILE A 279 -2.92 -12.15 2.85
CA ILE A 279 -2.70 -11.35 1.64
C ILE A 279 -3.87 -10.42 1.29
N PRO A 280 -5.12 -10.91 1.07
CA PRO A 280 -6.22 -10.05 0.64
C PRO A 280 -6.70 -9.07 1.72
N LEU A 281 -6.23 -9.24 2.96
CA LEU A 281 -6.54 -8.38 4.09
C LEU A 281 -5.50 -7.26 4.31
N TYR A 282 -4.50 -7.14 3.43
CA TYR A 282 -3.55 -6.02 3.46
C TYR A 282 -4.30 -4.68 3.55
N THR A 283 -3.93 -3.83 4.50
CA THR A 283 -4.57 -2.53 4.81
C THR A 283 -6.03 -2.58 5.30
N ARG A 284 -6.66 -3.75 5.41
CA ARG A 284 -8.01 -3.97 5.96
C ARG A 284 -7.91 -4.29 7.45
N PHE A 285 -7.36 -3.36 8.23
CA PHE A 285 -6.94 -3.61 9.62
C PHE A 285 -8.07 -4.09 10.54
N GLU A 286 -9.28 -3.56 10.37
CA GLU A 286 -10.44 -3.96 11.19
C GLU A 286 -10.84 -5.41 10.88
N GLU A 287 -10.98 -5.76 9.61
CA GLU A 287 -11.32 -7.12 9.19
C GLU A 287 -10.19 -8.12 9.46
N ALA A 288 -8.93 -7.69 9.33
CA ALA A 288 -7.76 -8.50 9.65
C ALA A 288 -7.75 -8.90 11.13
N LEU A 289 -8.04 -7.96 12.04
CA LEU A 289 -8.06 -8.19 13.48
C LEU A 289 -9.35 -8.85 14.01
N LEU A 290 -10.41 -8.91 13.19
CA LEU A 290 -11.67 -9.56 13.58
C LEU A 290 -11.45 -11.05 13.89
N LEU A 291 -11.81 -11.47 15.10
CA LEU A 291 -11.85 -12.88 15.48
C LEU A 291 -13.25 -13.45 15.18
N CYS A 292 -13.36 -14.39 14.24
CA CYS A 292 -14.64 -15.03 13.92
C CYS A 292 -14.95 -16.16 14.92
N GLY A 293 -16.24 -16.37 15.24
CA GLY A 293 -16.69 -17.51 16.07
C GLY A 293 -16.61 -17.29 17.58
N HIS A 294 -16.44 -16.05 18.05
CA HIS A 294 -16.65 -15.66 19.44
C HIS A 294 -17.80 -14.64 19.52
N LEU A 295 -19.03 -15.18 19.52
CA LEU A 295 -20.25 -14.53 20.00
C LEU A 295 -20.89 -15.47 21.03
#